data_AF-A0A2Z5U413-F1
#
_entry.id   AF-A0A2Z5U413-F1
#
_cell.length_a   1.000
_cell.length_b   1.000
_cell.length_c   1.000
_cell.angle_alpha   90.00
_cell.angle_beta   90.00
_cell.angle_gamma   90.00
#
_symmetry.space_group_name_H-M   'P 1'
#
loop_
_entity.id
_entity.type
_entity.pdbx_description
1 polymer ?
#
loop_
_entity_poly.entity_id
_entity_poly.type
_entity_poly.pdbx_seq_one_letter_code
_entity_poly.pdbx_strand_id
1 'polypeptide(L)'
;MKNLYSGQLAVEQISQASVELEQIEREFQVLSPDKVIWDANDLSKTPPWGDNISTDVKNLSDYYLTSSGDNIFTTFKNAFRDGLKENVPIEILNL
;
A
#
# COMPACT_ATOMS: atom_id res chain seq x y z
N MET A 1 -7.25 6.13 -6.06
CA MET A 1 -7.06 4.67 -5.86
C MET A 1 -8.35 3.89 -5.53
N LYS A 2 -9.52 4.50 -5.37
CA LYS A 2 -10.78 3.76 -5.11
C LYS A 2 -11.07 2.64 -6.12
N ASN A 3 -10.72 2.83 -7.39
CA ASN A 3 -11.00 1.83 -8.43
C ASN A 3 -10.09 0.60 -8.33
N LEU A 4 -8.85 0.77 -7.87
CA LEU A 4 -7.93 -0.36 -7.65
C LEU A 4 -8.47 -1.31 -6.57
N TYR A 5 -9.17 -0.79 -5.56
CA TYR A 5 -9.88 -1.61 -4.57
C TYR A 5 -10.96 -2.51 -5.18
N SER A 6 -11.56 -2.08 -6.30
CA SER A 6 -12.53 -2.87 -7.06
C SER A 6 -11.88 -3.95 -7.95
N GLY A 7 -10.55 -4.13 -7.86
CA GLY A 7 -9.80 -5.21 -8.52
C GLY A 7 -9.05 -4.80 -9.79
N GLN A 8 -9.37 -3.65 -10.40
CA GLN A 8 -8.69 -3.18 -11.61
C GLN A 8 -8.55 -1.66 -11.64
N LEU A 9 -7.42 -1.19 -12.15
CA LEU A 9 -7.12 0.21 -12.42
C LEU A 9 -6.81 0.38 -13.91
N ALA A 10 -7.67 1.11 -14.61
CA ALA A 10 -7.51 1.39 -16.04
C ALA A 10 -6.27 2.28 -16.30
N VAL A 11 -5.67 2.17 -17.48
CA VAL A 11 -4.41 2.86 -17.84
C VAL A 11 -4.53 4.38 -17.66
N GLU A 12 -5.67 4.94 -18.06
CA GLU A 12 -5.95 6.38 -18.00
C GLU A 12 -5.99 6.91 -16.56
N GLN A 13 -6.15 6.03 -15.58
CA GLN A 13 -6.23 6.35 -14.16
C GLN A 13 -4.90 6.16 -13.43
N ILE A 14 -3.91 5.50 -14.04
CA ILE A 14 -2.64 5.15 -13.38
C ILE A 14 -1.90 6.42 -12.95
N SER A 15 -1.80 7.45 -13.80
CA SER A 15 -1.11 8.69 -13.45
C SER A 15 -1.71 9.39 -12.23
N GLN A 16 -3.04 9.43 -12.14
CA GLN A 16 -3.74 10.00 -10.97
C GLN A 16 -3.53 9.13 -9.73
N ALA A 17 -3.57 7.81 -9.88
CA ALA A 17 -3.31 6.88 -8.79
C ALA A 17 -1.87 6.97 -8.25
N SER A 18 -0.88 7.20 -9.12
CA SER A 18 0.51 7.43 -8.71
C SER A 18 0.63 8.66 -7.80
N VAL A 19 -0.02 9.78 -8.14
CA VAL A 19 -0.02 10.99 -7.31
C VAL A 19 -0.67 10.74 -5.95
N GLU A 20 -1.81 10.04 -5.93
CA GLU A 20 -2.48 9.66 -4.68
C GLU A 20 -1.61 8.73 -3.82
N LEU A 21 -0.95 7.74 -4.43
CA LEU A 21 -0.07 6.80 -3.74
C LEU A 21 1.12 7.53 -3.08
N GLU A 22 1.74 8.46 -3.79
CA GLU A 22 2.82 9.28 -3.24
C GLU A 22 2.35 10.16 -2.07
N GLN A 23 1.13 10.69 -2.14
CA GLN A 23 0.57 11.43 -1.02
C GLN A 23 0.38 10.55 0.21
N ILE A 24 -0.19 9.36 0.03
CA ILE A 24 -0.41 8.39 1.12
C ILE A 24 0.92 7.96 1.73
N GLU A 25 1.94 7.68 0.91
CA GLU A 25 3.27 7.31 1.40
C GLU A 25 3.88 8.43 2.27
N ARG A 26 3.80 9.69 1.84
CA ARG A 26 4.28 10.85 2.61
C ARG A 26 3.53 11.01 3.93
N GLU A 27 2.22 10.81 3.93
CA GLU A 27 1.41 10.85 5.15
C GLU A 27 1.76 9.68 6.10
N PHE A 28 2.07 8.50 5.55
CA PHE A 28 2.49 7.33 6.33
C PHE A 28 3.91 7.47 6.91
N GLN A 29 4.80 8.20 6.24
CA GLN A 29 6.17 8.45 6.72
C GLN A 29 6.24 9.21 8.04
N VAL A 30 5.21 10.00 8.37
CA VAL A 30 5.15 10.79 9.61
C VAL A 30 4.38 10.10 10.74
N LEU A 31 3.78 8.94 10.48
CA LEU A 31 3.01 8.18 11.45
C LEU A 31 3.87 7.06 12.06
N SER A 32 3.90 6.99 13.38
CA SER A 32 4.64 5.97 14.10
C SER A 32 3.99 4.58 13.93
N PRO A 33 4.77 3.48 14.01
CA PRO A 33 4.25 2.13 13.76
C PRO A 33 3.09 1.70 14.68
N ASP A 34 3.02 2.23 15.91
CA ASP A 34 1.94 1.97 16.87
C ASP A 34 0.58 2.56 16.45
N LYS A 35 0.55 3.40 15.40
CA LYS A 35 -0.70 3.96 14.83
C LYS A 35 -1.34 3.06 13.79
N VAL A 36 -0.80 1.86 13.58
CA VAL A 36 -1.38 0.88 12.65
C VAL A 36 -2.84 0.58 13.01
N ILE A 37 -3.69 0.56 11.99
CA ILE A 37 -5.06 0.06 12.09
C ILE A 37 -5.06 -1.37 11.55
N TRP A 38 -5.36 -2.34 12.40
CA TRP A 38 -5.41 -3.76 12.01
C TRP A 38 -6.70 -4.11 11.28
N ASP A 39 -7.83 -3.65 11.80
CA ASP A 39 -9.15 -3.88 11.22
C ASP A 39 -9.88 -2.55 11.07
N ALA A 40 -10.09 -2.11 9.83
CA ALA A 40 -10.80 -0.88 9.54
C ALA A 40 -12.30 -0.92 9.91
N ASN A 41 -12.88 -2.12 10.08
CA ASN A 41 -14.26 -2.29 10.52
C ASN A 41 -14.38 -2.38 12.05
N ASP A 42 -13.28 -2.62 12.76
CA ASP A 42 -13.25 -2.73 14.22
C ASP A 42 -11.93 -2.19 14.78
N LEU A 43 -11.95 -0.89 15.13
CA LEU A 43 -10.79 -0.17 15.66
C LEU A 43 -10.35 -0.64 17.05
N SER A 44 -11.11 -1.53 17.71
CA SER A 44 -10.70 -2.12 18.99
C SER A 44 -9.70 -3.27 18.81
N LYS A 45 -9.62 -3.84 17.59
CA LYS A 45 -8.69 -4.93 17.30
C LYS A 45 -7.28 -4.41 17.05
N THR A 46 -6.32 -5.13 17.59
CA THR A 46 -4.89 -4.91 17.36
C THR A 46 -4.30 -6.03 16.51
N PRO A 47 -3.13 -5.81 15.88
CA PRO A 47 -2.44 -6.87 15.15
C PRO A 47 -2.13 -8.06 16.06
N PRO A 48 -2.07 -9.30 15.53
CA PRO A 48 -1.84 -10.50 16.34
C PRO A 48 -0.46 -10.52 17.02
N TRP A 49 0.48 -9.69 16.55
CA TRP A 49 1.80 -9.47 17.16
C TRP A 49 1.83 -8.33 18.18
N GLY A 50 0.73 -7.60 18.37
CA GLY A 50 0.65 -6.45 19.26
C GLY A 50 1.74 -5.41 18.97
N ASP A 51 2.46 -5.01 20.03
CA ASP A 51 3.54 -4.01 19.96
C ASP A 51 4.91 -4.62 19.57
N ASN A 52 4.97 -5.92 19.27
CA ASN A 52 6.20 -6.60 18.86
C ASN A 52 6.51 -6.33 17.37
N ILE A 53 6.77 -5.07 17.04
CA ILE A 53 7.07 -4.59 15.69
C ILE A 53 8.59 -4.61 15.47
N SER A 54 9.03 -5.05 14.30
CA SER A 54 10.45 -5.05 13.93
C SER A 54 11.05 -3.64 14.06
N THR A 55 12.28 -3.55 14.58
CA THR A 55 13.01 -2.29 14.68
C THR A 55 13.30 -1.66 13.32
N ASP A 56 13.21 -2.42 12.24
CA ASP A 56 13.42 -1.93 10.88
C ASP A 56 12.23 -1.12 10.37
N VAL A 57 11.03 -1.30 10.95
CA VAL A 57 9.83 -0.52 10.63
C VAL A 57 9.90 0.82 11.38
N LYS A 58 10.27 1.90 10.69
CA LYS A 58 10.47 3.21 11.33
C LYS A 58 9.17 4.02 11.44
N ASN A 59 8.27 3.82 10.49
CA ASN A 59 6.99 4.50 10.38
C ASN A 59 6.02 3.61 9.59
N LEU A 60 4.79 4.09 9.35
CA LEU A 60 3.79 3.30 8.62
C LEU A 60 4.13 3.07 7.14
N SER A 61 5.03 3.86 6.52
CA SER A 61 5.43 3.59 5.13
C SER A 61 6.28 2.33 5.00
N ASP A 62 6.93 1.89 6.08
CA ASP A 62 7.75 0.68 6.14
C ASP A 62 6.98 -0.54 6.66
N TYR A 63 5.73 -0.36 7.09
CA TYR A 63 4.99 -1.36 7.85
C TYR A 63 4.43 -2.50 6.98
N TYR A 64 3.95 -2.16 5.78
CA TYR A 64 3.22 -3.10 4.94
C TYR A 64 4.15 -3.74 3.91
N LEU A 65 4.32 -5.06 4.03
CA LEU A 65 5.16 -5.87 3.17
C LEU A 65 4.32 -6.88 2.38
N THR A 66 4.79 -7.23 1.18
CA THR A 66 4.26 -8.36 0.42
C THR A 66 4.62 -9.68 1.11
N SER A 67 4.01 -10.79 0.69
CA SER A 67 4.40 -12.14 1.15
C SER A 67 5.88 -12.48 0.87
N SER A 68 6.50 -11.80 -0.11
CA SER A 68 7.92 -11.94 -0.45
C SER A 68 8.83 -11.01 0.37
N GLY A 69 8.25 -10.16 1.22
CA GLY A 69 8.98 -9.20 2.04
C GLY A 69 9.25 -7.84 1.38
N ASP A 70 8.70 -7.57 0.19
CA ASP A 70 8.88 -6.29 -0.49
C ASP A 70 7.97 -5.21 0.09
N ASN A 71 8.45 -3.95 0.14
CA ASN A 71 7.62 -2.83 0.56
C ASN A 71 6.46 -2.57 -0.41
N ILE A 72 5.24 -2.46 0.11
CA ILE A 72 4.03 -2.36 -0.71
C ILE A 72 3.97 -1.10 -1.58
N PHE A 73 4.49 0.04 -1.10
CA PHE A 73 4.54 1.28 -1.88
C PHE A 73 5.46 1.12 -3.08
N THR A 74 6.62 0.50 -2.89
CA THR A 74 7.55 0.16 -3.99
C THR A 74 6.90 -0.79 -4.97
N THR A 75 6.19 -1.82 -4.50
CA THR A 75 5.46 -2.76 -5.36
C THR A 75 4.42 -2.04 -6.23
N PHE A 76 3.59 -1.17 -5.64
CA PHE A 76 2.60 -0.41 -6.42
C PHE A 76 3.25 0.57 -7.40
N LYS A 77 4.31 1.28 -7.01
CA LYS A 77 5.04 2.18 -7.91
C LYS A 77 5.60 1.46 -9.12
N ASN A 78 6.20 0.28 -8.90
CA ASN A 78 6.72 -0.55 -9.98
C ASN A 78 5.59 -1.02 -10.91
N ALA A 79 4.49 -1.52 -10.35
CA ALA A 79 3.33 -1.93 -11.12
C ALA A 79 2.77 -0.76 -11.96
N PHE A 80 2.58 0.43 -11.38
CA PHE A 80 2.07 1.60 -12.08
C PHE A 80 3.01 2.06 -13.20
N ARG A 81 4.32 2.10 -12.94
CA ARG A 81 5.32 2.41 -13.96
C ARG A 81 5.25 1.42 -15.12
N ASP A 82 5.16 0.14 -14.82
CA ASP A 82 5.13 -0.92 -15.83
C ASP A 82 3.82 -0.89 -16.62
N GLY A 83 2.67 -0.65 -15.97
CA GLY A 83 1.39 -0.48 -16.64
C GLY A 83 1.35 0.72 -17.59
N LEU A 84 1.94 1.86 -17.21
CA LEU A 84 2.10 3.02 -18.10
C LEU A 84 3.05 2.72 -19.27
N LYS A 85 4.15 2.02 -19.02
CA LYS A 85 5.16 1.69 -20.02
C LYS A 85 4.63 0.73 -21.08
N GLU A 86 3.89 -0.29 -20.65
CA GLU A 86 3.34 -1.33 -21.52
C GLU A 86 1.92 -1.02 -22.00
N ASN A 87 1.32 0.09 -21.53
CA ASN A 87 -0.05 0.51 -21.83
C ASN A 87 -1.09 -0.59 -21.50
N VAL A 88 -0.97 -1.15 -20.29
CA VAL A 88 -1.85 -2.22 -19.77
C VAL A 88 -2.45 -1.82 -18.41
N PRO A 89 -3.70 -2.23 -18.13
CA PRO A 89 -4.32 -1.97 -16.83
C PRO A 89 -3.58 -2.72 -15.71
N ILE A 90 -3.76 -2.26 -14.48
CA ILE A 90 -3.27 -2.94 -13.28
C ILE A 90 -4.41 -3.72 -12.65
N GLU A 91 -4.15 -4.96 -12.26
CA GLU A 91 -5.13 -5.86 -11.67
C GLU A 91 -4.64 -6.40 -10.33
N ILE A 92 -5.54 -6.48 -9.36
CA ILE A 92 -5.34 -7.22 -8.12
C ILE A 92 -5.98 -8.59 -8.30
N LEU A 93 -5.15 -9.62 -8.40
CA LEU A 93 -5.61 -10.99 -8.47
C LEU A 93 -5.88 -11.51 -7.06
N ASN A 94 -7.07 -12.07 -6.86
CA ASN A 94 -7.34 -12.84 -5.65
C ASN A 94 -6.81 -14.27 -5.89
N LEU A 95 -5.81 -14.68 -5.13
CA LEU A 95 -5.21 -16.03 -5.20
C LEU A 95 -6.03 -17.06 -4.42
#